data_AF-A0A925H0D8-F1
#
_entry.id   AF-A0A925H0D8-F1
#
_cell.length_a   1.000
_cell.length_b   1.000
_cell.length_c   1.000
_cell.angle_alpha   90.00
_cell.angle_beta   90.00
_cell.angle_gamma   90.00
#
_symmetry.space_group_name_H-M   'P 1'
#
loop_
_entity.id
_entity.type
_entity.pdbx_description
1 polymer ?
#
loop_
_entity_poly.entity_id
_entity_poly.type
_entity_poly.pdbx_seq_one_letter_code
_entity_poly.pdbx_strand_id
1 'polypeptide(L)'
;LVSGMFALAVFFVGMLVVRWSLPPSALLLPILWIPQILFTLGVCWFLSALGVYMRDLSHIMGFLLTLWFFLTPICYPETSLPAWAAPVLTRNPIHVLVRGYRDVLLEGHAPAFSAMWKLWLVSLTVFFCGHAWFYKIRKTFADVI
;
A
#
# COMPACT_ATOMS: atom_id res chain seq x y z
N LEU A 1 -4.07 -10.17 5.19
CA LEU A 1 -2.85 -10.50 5.98
C LEU A 1 -2.43 -11.95 5.77
N VAL A 2 -3.30 -12.94 6.04
CA VAL A 2 -2.99 -14.37 5.79
C VAL A 2 -2.58 -14.66 4.35
N SER A 3 -3.35 -14.17 3.36
CA SER A 3 -2.98 -14.32 1.94
C SER A 3 -1.69 -13.59 1.57
N GLY A 4 -1.37 -12.48 2.25
CA GLY A 4 -0.14 -11.72 2.03
C GLY A 4 1.08 -12.45 2.58
N MET A 5 0.96 -13.06 3.75
CA MET A 5 2.00 -13.93 4.32
C MET A 5 2.22 -15.17 3.45
N PHE A 6 1.14 -15.74 2.91
CA PHE A 6 1.22 -16.89 2.00
C PHE A 6 1.90 -16.52 0.67
N ALA A 7 1.51 -15.39 0.05
CA ALA A 7 2.16 -14.88 -1.16
C ALA A 7 3.64 -14.59 -0.92
N LEU A 8 4.00 -14.05 0.25
CA LEU A 8 5.39 -13.82 0.62
C LEU A 8 6.17 -15.11 0.76
N ALA A 9 5.60 -16.14 1.39
CA ALA A 9 6.23 -17.45 1.51
C ALA A 9 6.48 -18.09 0.14
N VAL A 10 5.47 -18.07 -0.75
CA VAL A 10 5.61 -18.55 -2.13
C VAL A 10 6.67 -17.75 -2.90
N PHE A 11 6.74 -16.43 -2.70
CA PHE A 11 7.73 -15.56 -3.32
C PHE A 11 9.15 -15.82 -2.81
N PHE A 12 9.34 -16.00 -1.49
CA PHE A 12 10.64 -16.35 -0.91
C PHE A 12 11.13 -17.72 -1.39
N VAL A 13 10.23 -18.69 -1.50
CA VAL A 13 10.53 -20.00 -2.10
C VAL A 13 10.91 -19.85 -3.57
N GLY A 14 10.18 -19.03 -4.33
CA GLY A 14 10.53 -18.70 -5.73
C GLY A 14 11.90 -18.02 -5.86
N MET A 15 12.22 -17.06 -5.00
CA MET A 15 13.53 -16.39 -4.99
C MET A 15 14.67 -17.33 -4.59
N LEU A 16 14.46 -18.23 -3.63
CA LEU A 16 15.44 -19.24 -3.24
C LEU A 16 15.78 -20.20 -4.39
N VAL A 17 14.77 -20.62 -5.16
CA VAL A 17 14.95 -21.50 -6.32
C VAL A 17 15.65 -20.79 -7.47
N VAL A 18 15.38 -19.49 -7.70
CA VAL A 18 15.89 -18.75 -8.86
C VAL A 18 17.23 -18.08 -8.62
N ARG A 19 17.48 -17.51 -7.43
CA ARG A 19 18.67 -16.66 -7.16
C ARG A 19 19.69 -17.23 -6.18
N TRP A 20 19.42 -18.33 -5.46
CA TRP A 20 20.34 -18.96 -4.49
C TRP A 20 20.93 -18.06 -3.38
N SER A 21 20.54 -16.78 -3.30
CA SER A 21 20.99 -15.82 -2.28
C SER A 21 19.86 -14.89 -1.88
N LEU A 22 19.61 -14.77 -0.58
CA LEU A 22 18.72 -13.76 -0.01
C LEU A 22 19.53 -12.47 0.24
N PRO A 23 19.23 -11.35 -0.42
CA PRO A 23 19.93 -10.11 -0.12
C PRO A 23 19.58 -9.67 1.32
N PRO A 24 20.55 -9.19 2.11
CA PRO A 24 20.31 -8.75 3.50
C PRO A 24 19.32 -7.58 3.60
N SER A 25 19.05 -6.89 2.49
CA SER A 25 17.97 -5.92 2.34
C SER A 25 16.59 -6.50 2.66
N ALA A 26 16.36 -7.82 2.52
CA ALA A 26 15.10 -8.46 2.86
C ALA A 26 14.69 -8.27 4.33
N LEU A 27 15.66 -8.02 5.23
CA LEU A 27 15.39 -7.69 6.62
C LEU A 27 14.71 -6.32 6.80
N LEU A 28 14.75 -5.44 5.79
CA LEU A 28 14.02 -4.17 5.77
C LEU A 28 12.56 -4.33 5.29
N LEU A 29 12.09 -5.51 4.91
CA LEU A 29 10.67 -5.71 4.56
C LEU A 29 9.69 -5.31 5.68
N PRO A 30 9.92 -5.65 6.96
CA PRO A 30 9.02 -5.24 8.05
C PRO A 30 8.85 -3.72 8.15
N ILE A 31 9.88 -2.93 7.83
CA ILE A 31 9.80 -1.46 7.90
C ILE A 31 8.91 -0.86 6.80
N LEU A 32 8.73 -1.58 5.68
CA LEU A 32 7.79 -1.22 4.61
C LEU A 32 6.35 -1.67 4.94
N TRP A 33 6.20 -2.76 5.69
CA TRP A 33 4.88 -3.28 6.06
C TRP A 33 4.15 -2.42 7.07
N ILE A 34 4.85 -1.84 8.05
CA ILE A 34 4.22 -0.99 9.07
C ILE A 34 3.46 0.18 8.44
N PRO A 35 4.06 1.04 7.60
CA PRO A 35 3.34 2.14 6.97
C PRO A 35 2.27 1.65 6.00
N GLN A 36 2.45 0.50 5.34
CA GLN A 36 1.43 -0.12 4.49
C GLN A 36 0.17 -0.47 5.28
N ILE A 37 0.35 -1.14 6.43
CA ILE A 37 -0.75 -1.58 7.28
C ILE A 37 -1.47 -0.37 7.86
N LEU A 38 -0.74 0.63 8.37
CA LEU A 38 -1.34 1.86 8.90
C LEU A 38 -2.17 2.61 7.84
N PHE A 39 -1.62 2.76 6.63
CA PHE A 39 -2.34 3.40 5.52
C PHE A 39 -3.61 2.61 5.15
N THR A 40 -3.48 1.29 4.98
CA THR A 40 -4.61 0.43 4.60
C THR A 40 -5.69 0.44 5.68
N LEU A 41 -5.32 0.42 6.97
CA LEU A 41 -6.27 0.50 8.07
C LEU A 41 -7.01 1.85 8.10
N GLY A 42 -6.30 2.96 7.91
CA GLY A 42 -6.92 4.29 7.84
C GLY A 42 -7.94 4.40 6.69
N VAL A 43 -7.57 3.89 5.51
CA VAL A 43 -8.47 3.83 4.35
C VAL A 43 -9.65 2.90 4.64
N CYS A 44 -9.42 1.70 5.19
CA CYS A 44 -10.48 0.76 5.54
C CYS A 44 -11.47 1.33 6.55
N TRP A 45 -11.03 2.10 7.53
CA TRP A 45 -11.93 2.80 8.46
C TRP A 45 -12.81 3.83 7.76
N PHE A 46 -12.25 4.58 6.81
CA PHE A 46 -13.00 5.53 6.01
C PHE A 46 -14.04 4.84 5.13
N LEU A 47 -13.63 3.77 4.42
CA LEU A 47 -14.50 2.98 3.56
C LEU A 47 -15.58 2.24 4.35
N SER A 48 -15.25 1.69 5.52
CA SER A 48 -16.22 0.99 6.37
C SER A 48 -17.32 1.95 6.85
N ALA A 49 -16.94 3.17 7.24
CA ALA A 49 -17.92 4.17 7.62
C ALA A 49 -18.84 4.58 6.46
N LEU A 50 -18.30 4.67 5.24
CA LEU A 50 -19.07 5.00 4.03
C LEU A 50 -19.94 3.82 3.55
N GLY A 51 -19.44 2.59 3.69
CA GLY A 51 -20.10 1.37 3.22
C GLY A 51 -21.40 1.04 3.95
N VAL A 52 -21.59 1.55 5.18
CA VAL A 52 -22.88 1.43 5.88
C VAL A 52 -23.97 2.25 5.18
N TYR A 53 -23.62 3.39 4.57
CA TYR A 53 -24.57 4.21 3.81
C TYR A 53 -24.69 3.77 2.35
N MET A 54 -23.62 3.23 1.76
CA MET A 54 -23.57 2.83 0.35
C MET A 54 -23.34 1.34 0.18
N ARG A 55 -24.42 0.60 -0.11
CA ARG A 55 -24.40 -0.86 -0.35
C ARG A 55 -23.53 -1.29 -1.54
N ASP A 56 -23.34 -0.43 -2.54
CA ASP A 56 -22.59 -0.76 -3.77
C ASP A 56 -21.09 -0.44 -3.69
N LEU A 57 -20.61 0.04 -2.54
CA LEU A 57 -19.22 0.47 -2.37
C LEU A 57 -18.22 -0.68 -2.62
N SER A 58 -18.60 -1.92 -2.28
CA SER A 58 -17.76 -3.10 -2.50
C SER A 58 -17.44 -3.34 -3.99
N HIS A 59 -18.44 -3.20 -4.87
CA HIS A 59 -18.28 -3.37 -6.30
C HIS A 59 -17.45 -2.24 -6.92
N ILE A 60 -17.70 -0.99 -6.52
CA ILE A 60 -16.95 0.17 -6.99
C ILE A 60 -15.47 0.07 -6.60
N MET A 61 -15.19 -0.32 -5.35
CA MET A 61 -13.82 -0.45 -4.87
C MET A 61 -13.02 -1.51 -5.62
N GLY A 62 -13.64 -2.63 -6.01
CA GLY A 62 -12.98 -3.63 -6.85
C GLY A 62 -12.49 -3.04 -8.16
N PHE A 63 -13.36 -2.34 -8.89
CA PHE A 63 -13.00 -1.67 -10.14
C PHE A 63 -11.94 -0.57 -9.93
N LEU A 64 -12.11 0.25 -8.88
CA LEU A 64 -11.20 1.34 -8.56
C LEU A 64 -9.78 0.83 -8.27
N LEU A 65 -9.66 -0.27 -7.51
CA LEU A 65 -8.38 -0.90 -7.19
C LEU A 65 -7.70 -1.47 -8.45
N THR A 66 -8.47 -2.09 -9.36
CA THR A 66 -7.93 -2.54 -10.64
C THR A 66 -7.41 -1.38 -11.48
N LEU A 67 -8.18 -0.29 -11.59
CA LEU A 67 -7.74 0.91 -12.30
C LEU A 67 -6.46 1.49 -11.66
N TRP A 68 -6.41 1.57 -10.33
CA TRP A 68 -5.27 2.08 -9.59
C TRP A 68 -4.02 1.22 -9.81
N PHE A 69 -4.20 -0.11 -9.82
CA PHE A 69 -3.12 -1.07 -10.07
C PHE A 69 -2.43 -0.81 -11.41
N PHE A 70 -3.19 -0.55 -12.48
CA PHE A 70 -2.63 -0.20 -13.80
C PHE A 70 -2.04 1.22 -13.85
N LEU A 71 -2.62 2.15 -13.09
CA LEU A 71 -2.13 3.53 -13.02
C LEU A 71 -0.76 3.62 -12.31
N THR A 72 -0.53 2.76 -11.32
CA THR A 72 0.79 2.62 -10.70
C THR A 72 1.69 1.68 -11.52
N PRO A 73 2.96 2.04 -11.75
CA PRO A 73 3.92 1.19 -12.47
C PRO A 73 4.33 -0.02 -11.62
N ILE A 74 3.41 -0.98 -11.49
CA ILE A 74 3.64 -2.27 -10.84
C ILE A 74 4.13 -3.29 -11.88
N CYS A 75 3.48 -3.32 -13.05
CA CYS A 75 3.78 -4.30 -14.11
C CYS A 75 4.79 -3.82 -15.16
N TYR A 76 5.17 -2.54 -15.16
CA TYR A 76 6.04 -1.94 -16.16
C TYR A 76 7.09 -1.03 -15.52
N PRO A 77 8.27 -0.87 -16.14
CA PRO A 77 9.33 -0.03 -15.59
C PRO A 77 8.98 1.45 -15.67
N GLU A 78 9.43 2.22 -14.66
CA GLU A 78 9.25 3.68 -14.58
C GLU A 78 9.80 4.42 -15.81
N THR A 79 10.76 3.83 -16.53
CA THR A 79 11.39 4.38 -17.74
C THR A 79 10.45 4.47 -18.94
N SER A 80 9.36 3.71 -18.94
CA SER A 80 8.36 3.73 -20.03
C SER A 80 7.34 4.86 -19.87
N LEU A 81 7.38 5.59 -18.76
CA LEU A 81 6.45 6.70 -18.54
C LEU A 81 6.95 8.01 -19.15
N PRO A 82 6.03 8.85 -19.64
CA PRO A 82 6.38 10.18 -20.11
C PRO A 82 6.86 11.06 -18.94
N ALA A 83 7.81 11.96 -19.21
CA ALA A 83 8.50 12.76 -18.20
C ALA A 83 7.56 13.63 -17.32
N TRP A 84 6.38 14.00 -17.83
CA TRP A 84 5.37 14.75 -17.07
C TRP A 84 4.66 13.91 -16.00
N ALA A 85 4.61 12.57 -16.14
CA ALA A 85 3.95 11.69 -15.20
C ALA A 85 4.81 11.37 -13.96
N ALA A 86 6.14 11.38 -14.11
CA ALA A 86 7.10 11.10 -13.05
C ALA A 86 6.90 11.94 -11.75
N PRO A 87 6.74 13.27 -11.79
CA PRO A 87 6.52 14.06 -10.57
C PRO A 87 5.16 13.79 -9.90
N VAL A 88 4.14 13.40 -10.65
CA VAL A 88 2.82 13.03 -10.11
C VAL A 88 2.90 11.69 -9.39
N LEU A 89 3.61 10.73 -9.98
CA LEU A 89 3.80 9.39 -9.41
C LEU A 89 4.66 9.40 -8.16
N THR A 90 5.72 10.21 -8.10
CA THR A 90 6.56 10.34 -6.90
C THR A 90 5.82 10.92 -5.69
N ARG A 91 4.67 11.59 -5.89
CA ARG A 91 3.76 12.02 -4.81
C ARG A 91 2.77 10.93 -4.37
N ASN A 92 2.59 9.88 -5.16
CA ASN A 92 1.66 8.81 -4.82
C ASN A 92 2.29 7.87 -3.76
N PRO A 93 1.70 7.75 -2.55
CA PRO A 93 2.25 6.91 -1.50
C PRO A 93 2.32 5.42 -1.90
N ILE A 94 1.40 4.94 -2.75
CA ILE A 94 1.43 3.56 -3.25
C ILE A 94 2.61 3.35 -4.21
N HIS A 95 2.93 4.35 -5.04
CA HIS A 95 4.10 4.28 -5.93
C HIS A 95 5.41 4.19 -5.13
N VAL A 96 5.55 5.03 -4.10
CA VAL A 96 6.72 5.01 -3.19
C VAL A 96 6.89 3.64 -2.54
N LEU A 97 5.79 3.03 -2.13
CA LEU A 97 5.76 1.71 -1.52
C LEU A 97 6.14 0.60 -2.51
N VAL A 98 5.58 0.61 -3.72
CA VAL A 98 5.93 -0.34 -4.80
C VAL A 98 7.40 -0.25 -5.17
N ARG A 99 7.93 0.97 -5.30
CA ARG A 99 9.36 1.19 -5.56
C ARG A 99 10.24 0.67 -4.43
N GLY A 100 9.85 0.91 -3.17
CA GLY A 100 10.55 0.35 -2.00
C GLY A 100 10.59 -1.18 -1.99
N TYR A 101 9.51 -1.85 -2.41
CA TYR A 101 9.53 -3.31 -2.61
C TYR A 101 10.49 -3.74 -3.72
N ARG A 102 10.53 -3.00 -4.83
CA ARG A 102 11.44 -3.25 -5.95
C ARG A 102 12.91 -3.13 -5.52
N ASP A 103 13.26 -2.04 -4.85
CA ASP A 103 14.63 -1.77 -4.39
C ASP A 103 15.10 -2.87 -3.42
N VAL A 104 14.24 -3.27 -2.48
CA VAL A 104 14.57 -4.28 -1.46
C VAL A 104 14.64 -5.69 -2.02
N LEU A 105 13.70 -6.08 -2.89
CA LEU A 105 13.56 -7.46 -3.35
C LEU A 105 14.35 -7.76 -4.63
N LEU A 106 14.37 -6.82 -5.60
CA LEU A 106 14.97 -7.05 -6.91
C LEU A 106 16.39 -6.52 -7.02
N GLU A 107 16.64 -5.33 -6.44
CA GLU A 107 17.92 -4.63 -6.56
C GLU A 107 18.85 -4.84 -5.36
N GLY A 108 18.32 -5.26 -4.21
CA GLY A 108 19.10 -5.50 -3.00
C GLY A 108 19.53 -4.23 -2.25
N HIS A 109 18.95 -3.08 -2.59
CA HIS A 109 19.26 -1.78 -1.99
C HIS A 109 18.27 -1.42 -0.88
N ALA A 110 18.71 -0.58 0.06
CA ALA A 110 17.81 0.02 1.04
C ALA A 110 16.88 1.03 0.34
N PRO A 111 15.58 1.10 0.71
CA PRO A 111 14.67 2.07 0.14
C PRO A 111 15.16 3.49 0.40
N ALA A 112 14.94 4.40 -0.54
CA ALA A 112 15.32 5.80 -0.38
C ALA A 112 14.71 6.43 0.88
N PHE A 113 15.56 6.83 1.83
CA PHE A 113 15.14 7.40 3.12
C PHE A 113 14.20 8.60 2.96
N SER A 114 14.46 9.47 1.98
CA SER A 114 13.62 10.63 1.67
C SER A 114 12.19 10.26 1.23
N ALA A 115 12.01 9.11 0.60
CA ALA A 115 10.68 8.66 0.19
C ALA A 115 9.99 7.93 1.35
N MET A 116 10.76 7.19 2.13
CA MET A 116 10.26 6.41 3.27
C MET A 116 9.64 7.30 4.35
N TRP A 117 10.29 8.38 4.78
CA TRP A 117 9.71 9.25 5.83
C TRP A 117 8.40 9.92 5.38
N LYS A 118 8.30 10.30 4.09
CA LYS A 118 7.07 10.87 3.52
C LYS A 118 5.94 9.84 3.54
N LEU A 119 6.23 8.60 3.16
CA LEU A 119 5.28 7.49 3.24
C LEU A 119 4.78 7.30 4.66
N TRP A 120 5.69 7.24 5.64
CA TRP A 120 5.33 7.12 7.05
C TRP A 120 4.43 8.27 7.53
N LEU A 121 4.78 9.51 7.20
CA LEU A 121 3.97 10.68 7.56
C LEU A 121 2.56 10.58 6.97
N VAL A 122 2.44 10.27 5.67
CA VAL A 122 1.15 10.11 5.00
C VAL A 122 0.35 8.97 5.64
N SER A 123 0.96 7.80 5.84
CA SER A 123 0.30 6.65 6.49
C SER A 123 -0.23 6.98 7.88
N LEU A 124 0.55 7.69 8.70
CA LEU A 124 0.15 8.13 10.03
C LEU A 124 -1.02 9.11 9.96
N THR A 125 -0.95 10.12 9.09
CA THR A 125 -2.05 11.09 8.94
C THR A 125 -3.35 10.40 8.51
N VAL A 126 -3.29 9.52 7.52
CA VAL A 126 -4.46 8.76 7.04
C VAL A 126 -5.00 7.84 8.13
N PHE A 127 -4.13 7.20 8.91
CA PHE A 127 -4.54 6.35 10.03
C PHE A 127 -5.30 7.14 11.11
N PHE A 128 -4.73 8.25 11.58
CA PHE A 128 -5.39 9.07 12.61
C PHE A 128 -6.68 9.73 12.11
N CYS A 129 -6.68 10.25 10.87
CA CYS A 129 -7.87 10.82 10.26
C CYS A 129 -8.97 9.77 10.05
N GLY A 130 -8.62 8.60 9.53
CA GLY A 130 -9.55 7.48 9.34
C GLY A 130 -10.14 6.99 10.67
N HIS A 131 -9.30 6.87 11.71
CA HIS A 131 -9.74 6.50 13.05
C HIS A 131 -10.72 7.54 13.63
N ALA A 132 -10.37 8.83 13.57
CA ALA A 132 -11.21 9.91 14.10
C ALA A 132 -12.56 9.98 13.38
N TRP A 133 -12.56 9.81 12.06
CA TRP A 133 -13.77 9.76 11.24
C TRP A 133 -14.67 8.58 11.61
N PHE A 134 -14.10 7.38 11.68
CA PHE A 134 -14.84 6.17 12.06
C PHE A 134 -15.41 6.29 13.47
N TYR A 135 -14.63 6.81 14.43
CA TYR A 135 -15.09 7.02 15.80
C TYR A 135 -16.26 8.01 15.87
N LYS A 136 -16.27 9.05 15.04
CA LYS A 136 -17.36 10.03 14.96
C LYS A 136 -18.64 9.41 14.40
N ILE A 137 -18.54 8.66 13.30
CA ILE A 137 -19.70 8.03 12.64
C ILE A 137 -20.24 6.85 13.44
N ARG A 138 -19.41 6.19 14.27
CA ARG A 138 -19.85 5.09 15.12
C ARG A 138 -21.03 5.44 16.02
N LYS A 139 -21.12 6.70 16.47
CA LYS A 139 -22.23 7.18 17.29
C LYS A 139 -23.54 7.26 16.52
N THR A 140 -23.48 7.58 15.22
CA THR A 140 -24.65 7.66 14.33
C THR A 140 -25.19 6.27 13.96
N PHE A 141 -24.36 5.21 14.01
CA PHE A 141 -24.85 3.84 13.76
C PHE A 141 -25.87 3.37 14.79
N ALA A 142 -25.84 3.90 16.01
CA ALA A 142 -26.82 3.52 17.03
C ALA A 142 -28.25 4.04 16.74
N ASP A 143 -28.40 5.05 15.89
CA ASP A 143 -29.71 5.62 15.51
C ASP A 143 -30.33 4.97 14.26
N VAL A 144 -29.58 4.13 13.52
CA VAL A 144 -30.00 3.60 12.20
C VAL A 144 -30.28 2.09 12.25
N ILE A 145 -30.15 1.43 13.41
CA ILE A 145 -30.39 -0.01 13.60
C ILE A 145 -31.66 -0.23 14.41
#